data_AF-A0A7C4I9N8-F1
#
_entry.id   AF-A0A7C4I9N8-F1
#
_cell.length_a   1.000
_cell.length_b   1.000
_cell.length_c   1.000
_cell.angle_alpha   90.00
_cell.angle_beta   90.00
_cell.angle_gamma   90.00
#
_symmetry.space_group_name_H-M   'P 1'
#
loop_
_entity.id
_entity.type
_entity.pdbx_description
1 polymer ?
#
loop_
_entity_poly.entity_id
_entity_poly.type
_entity_poly.pdbx_seq_one_letter_code
_entity_poly.pdbx_strand_id
1 'polypeptide(L)'
;MRDVLSLPSLKSWGWRGFLSLAALLLALTLGHPAFAQTSPIQVTAAPGAGGGTTYSVPVQTLLFFTLLTFLPAVLLMMTSFTRIIIVLSLLRMALGTQTTPPNQVLIGLALF
;
A
#
# COMPACT_ATOMS: atom_id res chain seq x y z
N MET A 1 34.18 71.65 6.32
CA MET A 1 33.64 70.57 7.16
C MET A 1 33.55 69.35 6.26
N ARG A 2 34.67 68.65 6.13
CA ARG A 2 34.88 67.36 6.81
C ARG A 2 33.97 66.31 6.17
N ASP A 3 34.48 65.67 5.13
CA ASP A 3 35.24 64.43 5.29
C ASP A 3 34.31 63.24 5.53
N VAL A 4 34.36 62.31 4.56
CA VAL A 4 34.50 60.88 4.82
C VAL A 4 33.21 60.11 5.18
N LEU A 5 33.12 58.90 4.60
CA LEU A 5 32.20 57.78 4.88
C LEU A 5 30.86 57.72 4.14
N SER A 6 30.85 57.05 2.98
CA SER A 6 30.60 55.59 2.97
C SER A 6 30.49 55.05 1.54
N LEU A 7 31.60 54.52 1.01
CA LEU A 7 31.55 53.48 -0.01
C LEU A 7 30.91 52.26 0.65
N PRO A 8 29.76 51.75 0.16
CA PRO A 8 29.83 50.47 -0.55
C PRO A 8 28.68 50.26 -1.57
N SER A 9 28.91 49.43 -2.59
CA SER A 9 27.94 48.42 -3.09
C SER A 9 27.81 48.24 -4.61
N LEU A 10 28.67 48.82 -5.44
CA LEU A 10 28.79 48.36 -6.84
C LEU A 10 29.12 46.85 -6.94
N LYS A 11 29.77 46.30 -5.90
CA LYS A 11 30.10 44.87 -5.79
C LYS A 11 28.93 43.98 -5.35
N SER A 12 27.91 44.49 -4.64
CA SER A 12 26.80 43.64 -4.17
C SER A 12 25.79 43.35 -5.29
N TRP A 13 25.77 44.12 -6.37
CA TRP A 13 24.84 43.90 -7.48
C TRP A 13 25.20 42.63 -8.27
N GLY A 14 26.48 42.45 -8.61
CA GLY A 14 26.98 41.22 -9.20
C GLY A 14 26.93 40.02 -8.24
N TRP A 15 27.18 40.25 -6.94
CA TRP A 15 27.20 39.17 -5.97
C TRP A 15 25.80 38.65 -5.60
N ARG A 16 24.80 39.54 -5.51
CA ARG A 16 23.39 39.16 -5.34
C ARG A 16 22.84 38.45 -6.58
N GLY A 17 23.22 38.90 -7.78
CA GLY A 17 22.88 38.23 -9.04
C GLY A 17 23.49 36.83 -9.13
N PHE A 18 24.76 36.67 -8.76
CA PHE A 18 25.42 35.37 -8.67
C PHE A 18 24.76 34.47 -7.61
N LEU A 19 24.38 35.02 -6.45
CA LEU A 19 23.65 34.27 -5.42
C LEU A 19 22.26 33.83 -5.90
N SER A 20 21.52 34.69 -6.61
CA SER A 20 20.21 34.35 -7.18
C SER A 20 20.34 33.31 -8.30
N LEU A 21 21.36 33.40 -9.14
CA LEU A 21 21.61 32.43 -10.21
C LEU A 21 22.08 31.09 -9.66
N ALA A 22 22.92 31.10 -8.62
CA ALA A 22 23.32 29.91 -7.88
C ALA A 22 22.14 29.28 -7.13
N ALA A 23 21.24 30.08 -6.54
CA ALA A 23 20.02 29.59 -5.91
C ALA A 23 19.03 29.01 -6.93
N LEU A 24 18.93 29.61 -8.12
CA LEU A 24 18.11 29.09 -9.22
C LEU A 24 18.69 27.79 -9.78
N LEU A 25 20.02 27.70 -9.96
CA LEU A 25 20.72 26.46 -10.34
C LEU A 25 20.57 25.39 -9.28
N LEU A 26 20.70 25.74 -7.99
CA LEU A 26 20.49 24.81 -6.88
C LEU A 26 19.03 24.31 -6.85
N ALA A 27 18.06 25.20 -7.07
CA ALA A 27 16.64 24.84 -7.18
C ALA A 27 16.36 23.93 -8.38
N LEU A 28 17.03 24.13 -9.51
CA LEU A 28 16.95 23.23 -10.66
C LEU A 28 17.58 21.86 -10.37
N THR A 29 18.67 21.79 -9.59
CA THR A 29 19.26 20.50 -9.17
C THR A 29 18.46 19.77 -8.09
N LEU A 30 17.62 20.49 -7.32
CA LEU A 30 16.67 19.92 -6.37
C LEU A 30 15.41 19.37 -7.06
N GLY A 31 15.21 19.71 -8.34
CA GLY A 31 14.28 19.02 -9.23
C GLY A 31 14.70 17.56 -9.37
N HIS A 32 14.24 16.73 -8.45
CA HIS A 32 14.37 15.28 -8.55
C HIS A 32 13.80 14.83 -9.90
N PRO A 33 14.44 13.91 -10.63
CA PRO A 33 13.76 13.24 -11.71
C PRO A 33 12.53 12.58 -11.09
N ALA A 34 11.35 13.08 -11.42
CA ALA A 34 10.13 12.32 -11.24
C ALA A 34 10.32 11.09 -12.09
N PHE A 35 10.75 9.98 -11.48
CA PHE A 35 10.62 8.67 -12.07
C PHE A 35 9.16 8.60 -12.49
N ALA A 36 8.90 8.66 -13.80
CA ALA A 36 7.63 8.26 -14.34
C ALA A 36 7.42 6.86 -13.80
N GLN A 37 6.58 6.73 -12.77
CA GLN A 37 6.31 5.47 -12.12
C GLN A 37 5.56 4.66 -13.17
N THR A 38 6.29 3.87 -13.95
CA THR A 38 5.73 2.78 -14.72
C THR A 38 4.84 2.04 -13.75
N SER A 39 3.52 2.05 -14.01
CA SER A 39 2.55 1.34 -13.19
C SER A 39 3.11 -0.04 -12.90
N PRO A 40 3.34 -0.41 -11.61
CA PRO A 40 3.95 -1.69 -11.26
C PRO A 40 3.13 -2.88 -11.74
N ILE A 41 1.88 -2.63 -12.16
CA ILE A 41 0.99 -3.59 -12.78
C ILE A 41 0.80 -3.16 -14.24
N GLN A 42 1.65 -3.66 -15.13
CA GLN A 42 1.40 -3.63 -16.56
C GLN A 42 0.63 -4.91 -16.91
N VAL A 43 -0.67 -4.79 -17.15
CA VAL A 43 -1.50 -5.93 -17.58
C VAL A 43 -1.30 -6.13 -19.08
N THR A 44 -0.14 -6.65 -19.47
CA THR A 44 0.13 -7.08 -20.84
C THR A 44 -0.23 -8.55 -20.98
N ALA A 45 -1.32 -8.83 -21.70
CA ALA A 45 -1.65 -10.18 -22.15
C ALA A 45 -0.86 -10.44 -23.44
N ALA A 46 0.28 -11.12 -23.33
CA ALA A 46 1.01 -11.60 -24.50
C ALA A 46 0.44 -12.98 -24.91
N PRO A 47 0.23 -13.26 -26.22
CA PRO A 47 -0.09 -14.60 -26.66
C PRO A 47 1.09 -15.52 -26.37
N GLY A 48 0.90 -16.48 -25.47
CA GLY A 48 1.83 -17.56 -25.19
C GLY A 48 1.78 -18.63 -26.27
N ALA A 49 2.91 -19.31 -26.50
CA ALA A 49 2.99 -20.41 -27.44
C ALA A 49 1.99 -21.52 -27.04
N GLY A 50 0.97 -21.75 -27.87
CA GLY A 50 -0.10 -22.72 -27.63
C GLY A 50 -1.51 -22.15 -27.38
N GLY A 51 -1.72 -20.84 -27.55
CA GLY A 51 -3.06 -20.23 -27.43
C GLY A 51 -3.47 -19.84 -26.00
N GLY A 52 -2.54 -19.93 -25.03
CA GLY A 52 -2.73 -19.39 -23.68
C GLY A 52 -2.25 -17.94 -23.58
N THR A 53 -2.97 -17.08 -22.86
CA THR A 53 -2.51 -15.72 -22.56
C THR A 53 -1.55 -15.74 -21.37
N THR A 54 -0.29 -15.35 -21.57
CA THR A 54 0.67 -15.21 -20.47
C THR A 54 0.39 -13.91 -19.72
N TYR A 55 -0.02 -14.01 -18.46
CA TYR A 55 -0.22 -12.85 -17.58
C TYR A 55 1.13 -12.34 -17.06
N SER A 56 1.24 -11.03 -16.85
CA SER A 56 2.44 -10.44 -16.26
C SER A 56 2.67 -10.94 -14.83
N VAL A 57 3.94 -11.06 -14.43
CA VAL A 57 4.36 -11.57 -13.11
C VAL A 57 3.60 -10.91 -11.94
N PRO A 58 3.35 -9.59 -11.92
CA PRO A 58 2.57 -8.95 -10.86
C PRO A 58 1.12 -9.45 -10.79
N VAL A 59 0.46 -9.66 -11.93
CA VAL A 59 -0.92 -10.18 -11.99
C VAL A 59 -0.98 -11.63 -11.49
N GLN A 60 -0.01 -12.45 -11.89
CA GLN A 60 0.10 -13.83 -11.40
C GLN A 60 0.31 -13.88 -9.88
N THR A 61 1.18 -13.03 -9.34
CA THR A 61 1.40 -12.94 -7.89
C THR A 61 0.17 -12.45 -7.12
N LEU A 62 -0.59 -11.49 -7.67
CA LEU A 62 -1.85 -11.04 -7.07
C LEU A 62 -2.90 -12.17 -7.02
N LEU A 63 -3.04 -12.95 -8.09
CA LEU A 63 -3.92 -14.11 -8.11
C LEU A 63 -3.48 -15.17 -7.10
N PHE A 64 -2.17 -15.41 -6.98
CA PHE A 64 -1.63 -16.35 -6.00
C PHE A 64 -1.95 -15.94 -4.56
N PHE A 65 -1.72 -14.67 -4.18
CA PHE A 65 -2.07 -14.19 -2.84
C PHE A 65 -3.58 -14.23 -2.58
N THR A 66 -4.39 -13.92 -3.59
CA THR A 66 -5.86 -14.03 -3.49
C THR A 66 -6.26 -15.47 -3.15
N LEU A 67 -5.74 -16.45 -3.89
CA LEU A 67 -6.01 -17.87 -3.62
C LEU A 67 -5.50 -18.31 -2.23
N LEU A 68 -4.31 -17.85 -1.83
CA LEU A 68 -3.74 -18.15 -0.50
C LEU A 68 -4.64 -17.66 0.63
N THR A 69 -5.25 -16.48 0.49
CA THR A 69 -6.18 -15.93 1.52
C THR A 69 -7.53 -16.63 1.56
N PHE A 70 -8.01 -17.16 0.43
CA PHE A 70 -9.27 -17.89 0.37
C PHE A 70 -9.15 -19.34 0.86
N LEU A 71 -7.99 -19.96 0.67
CA LEU A 71 -7.71 -21.34 1.08
C LEU A 71 -8.11 -21.66 2.54
N PRO A 72 -7.74 -20.88 3.56
CA PRO A 72 -8.13 -21.18 4.94
C PRO A 72 -9.66 -21.14 5.15
N ALA A 73 -10.36 -20.22 4.49
CA ALA A 73 -11.82 -20.12 4.61
C ALA A 73 -12.52 -21.34 4.00
N VAL A 74 -12.07 -21.80 2.83
CA VAL A 74 -12.62 -22.98 2.17
C VAL A 74 -12.35 -24.25 2.99
N LEU A 75 -11.15 -24.38 3.57
CA LEU A 75 -10.81 -25.50 4.45
C LEU A 75 -11.72 -25.54 5.70
N LEU A 76 -12.01 -24.39 6.31
CA LEU A 76 -12.97 -24.31 7.43
C LEU A 76 -14.42 -24.63 7.01
N MET A 77 -14.81 -24.29 5.77
CA MET A 77 -16.14 -24.64 5.25
C MET A 77 -16.30 -26.12 4.86
N MET A 78 -15.22 -26.77 4.43
CA MET A 78 -15.22 -28.20 4.08
C MET A 78 -15.14 -29.12 5.32
N THR A 79 -14.80 -28.59 6.50
CA THR A 79 -14.63 -29.36 7.74
C THR A 79 -15.84 -29.27 8.67
N SER A 80 -15.84 -30.06 9.75
CA SER A 80 -16.88 -30.07 10.79
C SER A 80 -17.03 -28.75 11.55
N PHE A 81 -16.05 -27.85 11.44
CA PHE A 81 -16.04 -26.52 12.06
C PHE A 81 -17.36 -25.76 11.86
N THR A 82 -17.84 -25.68 10.61
CA THR A 82 -19.07 -24.95 10.27
C THR A 82 -20.31 -25.56 10.96
N ARG A 83 -20.39 -26.89 11.04
CA ARG A 83 -21.51 -27.58 11.73
C ARG A 83 -21.48 -27.32 13.23
N ILE A 84 -20.31 -27.37 13.86
CA ILE A 84 -20.14 -27.12 15.30
C ILE A 84 -20.58 -25.68 15.64
N ILE A 85 -20.12 -24.68 14.88
CA ILE A 85 -20.52 -23.28 15.10
C ILE A 85 -22.02 -23.09 14.97
N ILE A 86 -22.66 -23.68 13.95
CA ILE A 86 -24.11 -23.53 13.75
C ILE A 86 -24.86 -24.13 14.95
N VAL A 87 -24.49 -25.33 15.40
CA VAL A 87 -25.15 -25.98 16.55
C VAL A 87 -24.98 -25.14 17.82
N LEU A 88 -23.77 -24.66 18.12
CA LEU A 88 -23.51 -23.84 19.30
C LEU A 88 -24.21 -22.47 19.21
N SER A 89 -24.32 -21.88 18.01
CA SER A 89 -25.05 -20.63 17.76
C SER A 89 -26.55 -20.81 17.98
N LEU A 90 -27.13 -21.93 17.52
CA LEU A 90 -28.53 -22.28 17.77
C LEU A 90 -28.79 -22.53 19.26
N LEU A 91 -27.87 -23.18 19.97
CA LEU A 91 -27.91 -23.32 21.43
C LEU A 91 -27.96 -21.96 22.13
N ARG A 92 -27.17 -20.97 21.68
CA ARG A 92 -27.23 -19.61 22.24
C ARG A 92 -28.61 -18.97 22.06
N MET A 93 -29.20 -19.09 20.87
CA MET A 93 -30.54 -18.56 20.61
C MET A 93 -31.59 -19.24 21.51
N ALA A 94 -31.45 -20.53 21.77
CA ALA A 94 -32.35 -21.29 22.63
C ALA A 94 -32.24 -20.91 24.12
N LEU A 95 -31.06 -20.51 24.60
CA LEU A 95 -30.85 -20.11 26.00
C LEU A 95 -31.35 -18.70 26.33
N GLY A 96 -31.77 -17.91 25.33
CA GLY A 96 -32.26 -16.54 25.52
C GLY A 96 -31.19 -15.54 25.98
N THR A 97 -29.95 -15.98 26.18
CA THR A 97 -28.81 -15.15 26.58
C THR A 97 -28.04 -14.66 25.35
N GLN A 98 -28.29 -13.43 24.91
CA GLN A 98 -27.67 -12.87 23.70
C GLN A 98 -26.18 -12.55 23.83
N THR A 99 -25.65 -12.39 25.06
CA THR A 99 -24.28 -11.90 25.30
C THR A 99 -23.32 -12.96 25.83
N THR A 100 -23.84 -14.10 26.30
CA THR A 100 -23.03 -15.21 26.81
C THR A 100 -23.36 -16.45 26.00
N PRO A 101 -22.39 -17.14 25.35
CA PRO A 101 -20.96 -16.85 25.18
C PRO A 101 -20.65 -15.98 23.93
N PRO A 102 -19.60 -15.14 23.95
CA PRO A 102 -19.24 -14.26 22.84
C PRO A 102 -18.81 -15.04 21.60
N ASN A 103 -19.00 -14.47 20.41
CA ASN A 103 -18.65 -15.10 19.12
C ASN A 103 -17.19 -15.57 19.05
N GLN A 104 -16.27 -14.86 19.71
CA GLN A 104 -14.85 -15.24 19.78
C GLN A 104 -14.63 -16.57 20.53
N VAL A 105 -15.38 -16.81 21.60
CA VAL A 105 -15.28 -18.08 22.36
C VAL A 105 -15.92 -19.22 21.58
N LEU A 106 -17.04 -18.98 20.89
CA LEU A 106 -17.68 -19.97 20.02
C LEU A 106 -16.74 -20.41 18.88
N ILE A 107 -16.01 -19.47 18.28
CA ILE A 107 -15.00 -19.78 17.26
C ILE A 107 -13.83 -20.55 17.89
N GLY A 108 -13.36 -20.16 19.07
CA GLY A 108 -12.31 -20.88 19.80
C GLY A 108 -12.68 -22.33 20.11
N LEU A 109 -13.88 -22.58 20.65
CA LEU A 109 -14.41 -23.91 20.94
C LEU A 109 -14.69 -24.76 19.69
N ALA A 110 -14.85 -24.14 18.52
CA ALA A 110 -15.03 -24.87 17.28
C ALA A 110 -13.71 -25.25 16.61
N LEU A 111 -12.60 -24.57 16.95
CA LEU A 111 -11.26 -24.84 16.42
C LEU A 111 -10.45 -25.86 17.25
N PHE A 112 -10.82 -26.09 18.51
CA PHE A 112 -10.19 -27.04 19.44
C PHE A 112 -11.14 -28.17 19.81
#